data_AF-A0A2Z7CH78-F1
#
_entry.id   AF-A0A2Z7CH78-F1
#
_cell.length_a   1.000
_cell.length_b   1.000
_cell.length_c   1.000
_cell.angle_alpha   90.00
_cell.angle_beta   90.00
_cell.angle_gamma   90.00
#
_symmetry.space_group_name_H-M   'P 1'
#
loop_
_entity.id
_entity.type
_entity.pdbx_description
1 polymer ?
#
loop_
_entity_poly.entity_id
_entity_poly.type
_entity_poly.pdbx_seq_one_letter_code
_entity_poly.pdbx_strand_id
1 'polypeptide(L)'
;MVRICLPDFGNQQMMITGGIDASSVAMPSLGTFGRYGFNCIHGRRSDFGKGKMMYMTARAARNAAFRMMNPSHSTLVSCSMAVPAVSCNSSRADFYKEILEAARDKFTREICFQSKDKDISLAKALLYVAVEDEAFLAFNREVDTHSVHNERREMPSPSNVQSWNSAEAMPIAGKNMNEWLTELDAISREVEAELVSRDIGCDLGEVLDAVNKVLFNLRGFKRSPVLVDSKCLYLHTVLSSGYASAILLSVIYIEVCRRLNLTIVGSRVGEDFLIWPPTRNPEELFRTTSGHSLFGIVNGKCVEDPRSKASDINSNSLLGLDIATNRDIIGISLANLIRLYWKRASKMNYGLMLTSPLRPFHKSEDKLNNDRGSNVPLLRPQELRLAIMASERSLILQPHNWALRRDFGMMLYYNRQYEEAVQELSICMAFAPEEEAEILERFVEKLNLMQLETSWKSLGQKGRLTVP
;
A
#
# COMPACT_ATOMS: atom_id res chain seq x y z
N MET A 1 6.39 -47.15 19.98
CA MET A 1 7.56 -47.58 19.17
C MET A 1 7.16 -48.85 18.43
N VAL A 2 6.65 -48.72 17.20
CA VAL A 2 6.23 -49.85 16.34
C VAL A 2 6.68 -49.52 14.92
N ARG A 3 7.34 -50.47 14.26
CA ARG A 3 7.80 -50.45 12.85
C ARG A 3 6.95 -51.44 12.05
N ILE A 4 7.24 -51.59 10.74
CA ILE A 4 6.68 -52.53 9.73
C ILE A 4 5.55 -51.88 8.90
N CYS A 5 5.52 -51.91 7.55
CA CYS A 5 6.57 -52.15 6.54
C CYS A 5 6.15 -51.48 5.20
N LEU A 6 7.11 -51.20 4.32
CA LEU A 6 6.89 -50.89 2.89
C LEU A 6 6.92 -52.17 2.04
N PRO A 7 6.28 -52.18 0.85
CA PRO A 7 6.72 -52.96 -0.29
C PRO A 7 7.20 -52.05 -1.45
N ASP A 8 8.20 -52.53 -2.18
CA ASP A 8 8.94 -51.80 -3.23
C ASP A 8 8.33 -51.93 -4.64
N PHE A 9 8.65 -50.91 -5.45
CA PHE A 9 8.76 -50.84 -6.92
C PHE A 9 8.09 -51.89 -7.83
N GLY A 10 7.15 -51.41 -8.65
CA GLY A 10 6.87 -51.95 -9.99
C GLY A 10 7.17 -50.90 -11.06
N ASN A 11 8.11 -51.18 -11.96
CA ASN A 11 8.49 -50.26 -13.05
C ASN A 11 7.38 -50.17 -14.11
N GLN A 12 6.96 -48.96 -14.47
CA GLN A 12 6.45 -48.69 -15.82
C GLN A 12 7.01 -47.36 -16.34
N GLN A 13 7.56 -47.44 -17.55
CA GLN A 13 8.36 -46.39 -18.17
C GLN A 13 7.53 -45.71 -19.26
N MET A 14 7.15 -44.45 -19.03
CA MET A 14 6.70 -43.56 -20.11
C MET A 14 7.50 -42.26 -20.04
N MET A 15 8.31 -42.04 -21.09
CA MET A 15 8.74 -40.68 -21.43
C MET A 15 7.55 -39.90 -21.97
N ILE A 16 7.50 -38.59 -21.72
CA ILE A 16 7.38 -37.52 -22.73
C ILE A 16 7.34 -36.16 -22.01
N THR A 17 8.22 -35.24 -22.43
CA THR A 17 8.25 -33.76 -22.25
C THR A 17 7.71 -33.16 -20.94
N GLY A 18 8.45 -32.34 -20.19
CA GLY A 18 9.41 -31.32 -20.65
C GLY A 18 8.74 -29.95 -20.66
N GLY A 19 8.86 -29.21 -19.56
CA GLY A 19 8.24 -27.90 -19.35
C GLY A 19 8.12 -27.58 -17.86
N ILE A 20 9.11 -26.88 -17.30
CA ILE A 20 9.06 -26.34 -15.93
C ILE A 20 8.61 -24.89 -16.04
N ASP A 21 7.31 -24.65 -16.02
CA ASP A 21 6.78 -23.31 -15.79
C ASP A 21 6.79 -23.04 -14.28
N ALA A 22 7.82 -22.30 -13.83
CA ALA A 22 7.87 -21.75 -12.49
C ALA A 22 6.89 -20.57 -12.40
N SER A 23 5.60 -20.86 -12.20
CA SER A 23 4.56 -19.86 -11.97
C SER A 23 4.72 -19.17 -10.61
N SER A 24 5.73 -18.31 -10.48
CA SER A 24 5.74 -17.32 -9.41
C SER A 24 4.52 -16.41 -9.57
N VAL A 25 3.76 -16.20 -8.50
CA VAL A 25 2.56 -15.33 -8.51
C VAL A 25 2.98 -13.88 -8.69
N ALA A 26 3.23 -13.49 -9.95
CA ALA A 26 3.52 -12.12 -10.32
C ALA A 26 2.25 -11.29 -10.12
N MET A 27 2.31 -10.32 -9.20
CA MET A 27 1.23 -9.33 -9.03
C MET A 27 0.95 -8.68 -10.40
N PRO A 28 -0.28 -8.76 -10.95
CA PRO A 28 -0.57 -8.23 -12.27
C PRO A 28 -0.39 -6.71 -12.26
N SER A 29 0.39 -6.20 -13.23
CA SER A 29 0.72 -4.78 -13.31
C SER A 29 -0.51 -3.89 -13.47
N LEU A 30 -0.41 -2.61 -13.12
CA LEU A 30 -1.48 -1.63 -13.33
C LEU A 30 -1.81 -1.38 -14.82
N GLY A 31 -0.98 -1.91 -15.74
CA GLY A 31 -1.11 -1.76 -17.19
C GLY A 31 -2.33 -2.45 -17.82
N THR A 32 -3.01 -3.40 -17.17
CA THR A 32 -4.06 -4.21 -17.83
C THR A 32 -5.49 -3.71 -17.59
N PHE A 33 -5.72 -2.74 -16.69
CA PHE A 33 -7.07 -2.39 -16.22
C PHE A 33 -7.63 -1.11 -16.86
N GLY A 34 -7.94 -1.19 -18.16
CA GLY A 34 -8.53 -0.11 -18.94
C GLY A 34 -9.88 -0.44 -19.57
N ARG A 35 -10.98 -0.43 -18.79
CA ARG A 35 -12.37 -0.10 -19.22
C ARG A 35 -13.39 -0.34 -18.10
N TYR A 36 -13.96 0.73 -17.56
CA TYR A 36 -15.37 0.75 -17.11
C TYR A 36 -15.90 2.18 -17.36
N GLY A 37 -16.89 2.30 -18.24
CA GLY A 37 -17.53 3.58 -18.55
C GLY A 37 -18.74 3.81 -17.66
N PHE A 38 -18.90 5.03 -17.15
CA PHE A 38 -20.16 5.52 -16.60
C PHE A 38 -20.36 7.00 -16.95
N ASN A 39 -21.64 7.37 -17.12
CA ASN A 39 -22.09 8.59 -17.78
C ASN A 39 -22.27 9.79 -16.84
N CYS A 40 -21.92 10.99 -17.34
CA CYS A 40 -22.38 12.32 -16.91
C CYS A 40 -22.02 12.73 -15.45
N ILE A 41 -22.14 13.99 -14.97
CA ILE A 41 -22.78 15.24 -15.44
C ILE A 41 -21.77 16.41 -15.29
N HIS A 42 -21.98 17.51 -16.03
CA HIS A 42 -21.17 18.74 -15.96
C HIS A 42 -20.98 19.30 -14.53
N GLY A 43 -19.74 19.67 -14.18
CA GLY A 43 -19.38 20.44 -12.98
C GLY A 43 -18.46 21.59 -13.33
N ARG A 44 -18.78 22.82 -12.88
CA ARG A 44 -18.18 24.08 -13.34
C ARG A 44 -16.76 24.29 -12.80
N ARG A 45 -15.88 24.84 -13.65
CA ARG A 45 -14.49 25.22 -13.35
C ARG A 45 -14.43 26.42 -12.39
N SER A 46 -13.56 26.35 -11.39
CA SER A 46 -13.11 27.50 -10.60
C SER A 46 -11.58 27.48 -10.54
N ASP A 47 -10.94 28.53 -11.02
CA ASP A 47 -9.48 28.63 -11.04
C ASP A 47 -8.90 28.80 -9.62
N PHE A 48 -7.74 28.21 -9.35
CA PHE A 48 -6.96 28.48 -8.14
C PHE A 48 -5.48 28.71 -8.47
N GLY A 49 -4.86 29.60 -7.69
CA GLY A 49 -3.59 30.25 -8.01
C GLY A 49 -2.34 29.40 -7.85
N LYS A 50 -1.23 29.93 -8.36
CA LYS A 50 0.10 29.31 -8.35
C LYS A 50 0.75 29.37 -6.96
N GLY A 51 0.57 28.32 -6.15
CA GLY A 51 1.38 28.09 -4.96
C GLY A 51 2.79 27.59 -5.32
N LYS A 52 3.83 28.17 -4.70
CA LYS A 52 5.22 27.69 -4.83
C LYS A 52 5.39 26.41 -4.01
N MET A 53 5.68 25.29 -4.68
CA MET A 53 5.88 24.00 -4.00
C MET A 53 7.38 23.76 -3.72
N MET A 54 7.71 23.43 -2.47
CA MET A 54 9.08 23.13 -2.04
C MET A 54 9.31 21.62 -2.11
N TYR A 55 10.20 21.18 -3.00
CA TYR A 55 10.58 19.77 -3.14
C TYR A 55 11.70 19.45 -2.16
N MET A 56 11.56 18.36 -1.40
CA MET A 56 12.66 17.77 -0.63
C MET A 56 12.73 16.27 -0.91
N THR A 57 13.91 15.80 -1.29
CA THR A 57 14.28 14.40 -1.49
C THR A 57 14.94 13.85 -0.23
N ALA A 58 14.38 12.78 0.34
CA ALA A 58 15.01 12.08 1.46
C ALA A 58 16.15 11.20 0.95
N ARG A 59 17.40 11.66 1.13
CA ARG A 59 18.60 10.95 0.68
C ARG A 59 18.98 9.88 1.71
N ALA A 60 18.65 8.61 1.43
CA ALA A 60 19.04 7.49 2.28
C ALA A 60 20.57 7.34 2.33
N ALA A 61 21.18 7.69 3.47
CA ALA A 61 22.62 7.54 3.68
C ALA A 61 22.95 6.11 4.12
N ARG A 62 23.78 5.41 3.33
CA ARG A 62 24.39 4.13 3.76
C ARG A 62 25.63 4.39 4.60
N ASN A 63 25.80 3.55 5.63
CA ASN A 63 26.86 3.52 6.63
C ASN A 63 28.26 4.03 6.20
N ALA A 64 28.85 4.90 7.01
CA ALA A 64 30.29 5.00 7.19
C ALA A 64 30.59 5.31 8.67
N ALA A 65 31.45 4.50 9.30
CA ALA A 65 31.77 4.63 10.72
C ALA A 65 32.67 5.84 11.00
N PHE A 66 32.43 6.54 12.11
CA PHE A 66 33.36 7.56 12.62
C PHE A 66 33.70 7.32 14.09
N ARG A 67 34.97 7.49 14.44
CA ARG A 67 35.53 7.20 15.76
C ARG A 67 35.15 8.27 16.78
N MET A 68 34.98 7.85 18.04
CA MET A 68 34.88 8.75 19.19
C MET A 68 36.16 9.57 19.39
N MET A 69 35.99 10.85 19.71
CA MET A 69 36.92 11.62 20.54
C MET A 69 36.11 12.65 21.35
N ASN A 70 36.39 12.75 22.66
CA ASN A 70 35.64 13.57 23.61
C ASN A 70 36.01 15.06 23.53
N PRO A 71 35.11 15.97 23.94
CA PRO A 71 35.38 17.41 23.99
C PRO A 71 36.04 17.84 25.31
N SER A 72 36.68 19.00 25.31
CA SER A 72 37.16 19.69 26.51
C SER A 72 36.70 21.15 26.57
N HIS A 73 36.26 21.53 27.77
CA HIS A 73 35.79 22.86 28.25
C HIS A 73 36.60 24.05 27.70
N SER A 74 36.07 25.27 27.48
CA SER A 74 35.35 26.18 28.40
C SER A 74 34.98 27.49 27.62
N THR A 75 34.41 28.60 28.12
CA THR A 75 33.97 29.13 29.43
C THR A 75 32.66 29.94 29.24
N LEU A 76 31.96 30.32 30.32
CA LEU A 76 30.76 31.18 30.35
C LEU A 76 31.05 32.68 30.08
N VAL A 77 30.14 33.35 29.37
CA VAL A 77 29.79 34.78 29.59
C VAL A 77 28.28 34.93 29.45
N SER A 78 27.62 35.55 30.44
CA SER A 78 26.18 35.78 30.45
C SER A 78 25.79 37.10 29.76
N CYS A 79 24.78 37.05 28.89
CA CYS A 79 23.99 38.23 28.51
C CYS A 79 22.52 37.82 28.42
N SER A 80 21.70 38.39 29.30
CA SER A 80 20.26 38.18 29.35
C SER A 80 19.55 39.07 28.35
N MET A 81 19.10 38.51 27.21
CA MET A 81 18.13 39.14 26.31
C MET A 81 17.21 38.08 25.70
N ALA A 82 15.91 38.39 25.70
CA ALA A 82 14.81 37.71 25.00
C ALA A 82 14.91 36.18 24.84
N VAL A 83 14.07 35.45 25.58
CA VAL A 83 13.69 34.07 25.19
C VAL A 83 13.19 34.12 23.75
N PRO A 84 13.85 33.46 22.78
CA PRO A 84 13.25 33.28 21.47
C PRO A 84 11.99 32.48 21.68
N ALA A 85 10.85 32.95 21.20
CA ALA A 85 9.67 32.11 21.11
C ALA A 85 10.03 30.92 20.23
N VAL A 86 10.35 29.78 20.86
CA VAL A 86 10.72 28.55 20.17
C VAL A 86 9.58 28.24 19.21
N SER A 87 9.91 28.08 17.94
CA SER A 87 8.93 27.78 16.90
C SER A 87 8.42 26.35 17.07
N CYS A 88 7.51 26.14 18.04
CA CYS A 88 6.94 24.83 18.37
C CYS A 88 6.28 24.13 17.16
N ASN A 89 5.94 24.90 16.12
CA ASN A 89 5.40 24.39 14.86
C ASN A 89 6.48 23.69 14.00
N SER A 90 7.75 24.08 14.09
CA SER A 90 8.86 23.32 13.46
C SER A 90 8.94 21.95 14.10
N SER A 91 9.05 21.89 15.43
CA SER A 91 9.16 20.61 16.15
C SER A 91 8.00 19.65 15.89
N ARG A 92 6.81 20.12 15.53
CA ARG A 92 5.68 19.25 15.17
C ARG A 92 5.74 18.72 13.74
N ALA A 93 6.19 19.53 12.78
CA ALA A 93 6.47 19.07 11.42
C ALA A 93 7.66 18.11 11.39
N ASP A 94 8.73 18.43 12.12
CA ASP A 94 9.91 17.59 12.31
C ASP A 94 9.53 16.24 12.97
N PHE A 95 8.66 16.27 13.99
CA PHE A 95 8.14 15.06 14.62
C PHE A 95 7.35 14.14 13.67
N TYR A 96 6.45 14.67 12.84
CA TYR A 96 5.76 13.83 11.84
C TYR A 96 6.72 13.23 10.81
N LYS A 97 7.81 13.92 10.50
CA LYS A 97 8.88 13.39 9.63
C LYS A 97 9.64 12.24 10.30
N GLU A 98 9.97 12.36 11.58
CA GLU A 98 10.55 11.24 12.36
C GLU A 98 9.62 10.03 12.42
N ILE A 99 8.30 10.24 12.58
CA ILE A 99 7.31 9.14 12.51
C ILE A 99 7.30 8.47 11.14
N LEU A 100 7.36 9.25 10.04
CA LEU A 100 7.38 8.70 8.68
C LEU A 100 8.55 7.73 8.48
N GLU A 101 9.76 8.18 8.81
CA GLU A 101 10.99 7.39 8.72
C GLU A 101 10.91 6.17 9.65
N ALA A 102 10.52 6.35 10.91
CA ALA A 102 10.39 5.26 11.88
C ALA A 102 9.31 4.22 11.53
N ALA A 103 8.18 4.64 10.95
CA ALA A 103 7.11 3.73 10.52
C ALA A 103 7.54 2.91 9.30
N ARG A 104 8.23 3.52 8.33
CA ARG A 104 8.81 2.81 7.18
C ARG A 104 9.87 1.79 7.62
N ASP A 105 10.73 2.15 8.56
CA ASP A 105 11.76 1.25 9.11
C ASP A 105 11.14 0.08 9.90
N LYS A 106 10.06 0.31 10.62
CA LYS A 106 9.34 -0.77 11.34
C LYS A 106 8.59 -1.68 10.39
N PHE A 107 7.91 -1.14 9.37
CA PHE A 107 7.31 -1.92 8.28
C PHE A 107 8.36 -2.82 7.63
N THR A 108 9.50 -2.26 7.22
CA THR A 108 10.60 -2.98 6.56
C THR A 108 11.17 -4.10 7.44
N ARG A 109 11.27 -3.88 8.76
CA ARG A 109 11.69 -4.91 9.72
C ARG A 109 10.67 -6.05 9.85
N GLU A 110 9.37 -5.74 9.90
CA GLU A 110 8.28 -6.74 10.00
C GLU A 110 8.25 -7.67 8.78
N ILE A 111 8.48 -7.14 7.56
CA ILE A 111 8.43 -7.91 6.31
C ILE A 111 9.77 -8.49 5.84
N CYS A 112 10.85 -8.23 6.59
CA CYS A 112 12.24 -8.53 6.23
C CYS A 112 12.44 -9.96 5.67
N PHE A 113 13.29 -10.12 4.65
CA PHE A 113 13.55 -11.44 4.03
C PHE A 113 14.07 -12.52 4.97
N GLN A 114 14.59 -12.14 6.15
CA GLN A 114 15.03 -13.08 7.18
C GLN A 114 13.86 -13.67 8.00
N SER A 115 12.68 -13.03 8.02
CA SER A 115 11.50 -13.59 8.67
C SER A 115 10.85 -14.66 7.80
N LYS A 116 10.48 -15.81 8.40
CA LYS A 116 9.63 -16.77 7.69
C LYS A 116 8.27 -16.14 7.50
N ASP A 117 7.62 -16.43 6.38
CA ASP A 117 6.35 -15.80 6.04
C ASP A 117 5.27 -15.94 7.14
N LYS A 118 5.24 -17.10 7.81
CA LYS A 118 4.35 -17.40 8.94
C LYS A 118 4.55 -16.51 10.17
N ASP A 119 5.73 -15.92 10.32
CA ASP A 119 6.09 -15.10 11.49
C ASP A 119 5.66 -13.64 11.33
N ILE A 120 5.30 -13.21 10.11
CA ILE A 120 4.87 -11.84 9.78
C ILE A 120 3.46 -11.59 10.34
N SER A 121 3.30 -10.52 11.13
CA SER A 121 1.97 -10.06 11.53
C SER A 121 1.37 -9.15 10.45
N LEU A 122 0.35 -9.68 9.76
CA LEU A 122 -0.50 -8.92 8.83
C LEU A 122 -1.02 -7.62 9.47
N ALA A 123 -1.48 -7.69 10.72
CA ALA A 123 -1.97 -6.52 11.46
C ALA A 123 -0.89 -5.46 11.67
N LYS A 124 0.29 -5.84 12.19
CA LYS A 124 1.39 -4.88 12.40
C LYS A 124 1.83 -4.23 11.10
N ALA A 125 2.06 -5.03 10.05
CA ALA A 125 2.47 -4.52 8.75
C ALA A 125 1.48 -3.47 8.21
N LEU A 126 0.18 -3.78 8.20
CA LEU A 126 -0.85 -2.84 7.73
C LEU A 126 -1.09 -1.65 8.66
N LEU A 127 -0.83 -1.78 9.97
CA LEU A 127 -0.84 -0.65 10.90
C LEU A 127 0.36 0.27 10.68
N TYR A 128 1.56 -0.23 10.37
CA TYR A 128 2.70 0.63 10.01
C TYR A 128 2.45 1.41 8.72
N VAL A 129 1.84 0.79 7.69
CA VAL A 129 1.38 1.50 6.48
C VAL A 129 0.44 2.65 6.86
N ALA A 130 -0.50 2.41 7.78
CA ALA A 130 -1.45 3.42 8.23
C ALA A 130 -0.81 4.55 9.07
N VAL A 131 0.13 4.23 9.98
CA VAL A 131 0.89 5.26 10.74
C VAL A 131 1.63 6.18 9.77
N GLU A 132 2.34 5.60 8.80
CA GLU A 132 3.12 6.38 7.84
C GLU A 132 2.22 7.25 6.94
N ASP A 133 1.13 6.71 6.40
CA ASP A 133 0.23 7.50 5.55
C ASP A 133 -0.50 8.61 6.34
N GLU A 134 -0.95 8.38 7.57
CA GLU A 134 -1.55 9.45 8.41
C GLU A 134 -0.51 10.45 8.92
N ALA A 135 0.74 10.04 9.18
CA ALA A 135 1.83 10.97 9.50
C ALA A 135 2.14 11.90 8.32
N PHE A 136 2.11 11.38 7.07
CA PHE A 136 2.24 12.20 5.86
C PHE A 136 1.07 13.20 5.73
N LEU A 137 -0.16 12.74 5.96
CA LEU A 137 -1.34 13.62 5.93
C LEU A 137 -1.29 14.69 7.04
N ALA A 138 -0.87 14.34 8.25
CA ALA A 138 -0.73 15.27 9.37
C ALA A 138 0.41 16.27 9.15
N PHE A 139 1.54 15.83 8.60
CA PHE A 139 2.65 16.70 8.19
C PHE A 139 2.20 17.76 7.18
N ASN A 140 1.54 17.35 6.09
CA ASN A 140 1.07 18.29 5.07
C ASN A 140 0.05 19.29 5.65
N ARG A 141 -0.90 18.82 6.47
CA ARG A 141 -1.84 19.69 7.18
C ARG A 141 -1.11 20.75 8.04
N GLU A 142 0.01 20.40 8.67
CA GLU A 142 0.79 21.34 9.50
C GLU A 142 1.63 22.32 8.67
N VAL A 143 2.16 21.88 7.52
CA VAL A 143 2.83 22.79 6.58
C VAL A 143 1.82 23.79 5.99
N ASP A 144 0.61 23.34 5.66
CA ASP A 144 -0.48 24.18 5.15
C ASP A 144 -0.98 25.17 6.21
N THR A 145 -1.22 24.75 7.46
CA THR A 145 -1.62 25.66 8.56
C THR A 145 -0.54 26.71 8.82
N HIS A 146 0.73 26.32 8.82
CA HIS A 146 1.86 27.24 8.97
C HIS A 146 1.95 28.23 7.81
N SER A 147 1.74 27.80 6.56
CA SER A 147 1.69 28.70 5.39
C SER A 147 0.57 29.74 5.53
N VAL A 148 -0.65 29.31 5.86
CA VAL A 148 -1.80 30.20 6.08
C VAL A 148 -1.57 31.15 7.25
N HIS A 149 -0.89 30.70 8.31
CA HIS A 149 -0.56 31.53 9.46
C HIS A 149 0.45 32.65 9.08
N ASN A 150 1.50 32.31 8.34
CA ASN A 150 2.50 33.26 7.88
C ASN A 150 1.93 34.29 6.89
N GLU A 151 0.95 33.91 6.07
CA GLU A 151 0.23 34.83 5.18
C GLU A 151 -0.68 35.81 5.94
N ARG A 152 -1.21 35.44 7.11
CA ARG A 152 -2.24 36.22 7.83
C ARG A 152 -1.72 37.28 8.81
N ARG A 153 -0.43 37.23 9.20
CA ARG A 153 0.19 38.08 10.25
C ARG A 153 -0.62 38.13 11.56
N GLU A 154 -0.23 37.24 12.48
CA GLU A 154 -0.67 37.10 13.88
C GLU A 154 -1.98 36.34 14.16
N MET A 155 -1.86 35.32 15.03
CA MET A 155 -2.51 35.23 16.35
C MET A 155 -2.02 33.92 17.03
N PRO A 156 -1.56 33.90 18.29
CA PRO A 156 -1.01 32.69 18.90
C PRO A 156 -2.05 31.56 18.95
N SER A 157 -1.75 30.42 18.32
CA SER A 157 -2.61 29.24 18.39
C SER A 157 -2.51 28.60 19.79
N PRO A 158 -3.62 28.20 20.43
CA PRO A 158 -3.58 27.63 21.77
C PRO A 158 -2.82 26.30 21.77
N SER A 159 -1.65 26.28 22.42
CA SER A 159 -0.81 25.11 22.55
C SER A 159 -1.44 24.09 23.49
N ASN A 160 -1.93 22.97 22.94
CA ASN A 160 -2.18 21.77 23.72
C ASN A 160 -1.57 20.58 22.97
N VAL A 161 -0.29 20.33 23.23
CA VAL A 161 0.51 19.30 22.54
C VAL A 161 0.97 18.28 23.56
N GLN A 162 0.38 17.08 23.51
CA GLN A 162 1.00 15.90 24.08
C GLN A 162 2.27 15.58 23.27
N SER A 163 3.41 15.55 23.96
CA SER A 163 4.67 15.06 23.38
C SER A 163 4.56 13.56 23.18
N TRP A 164 4.40 13.14 21.93
CA TRP A 164 4.45 11.73 21.55
C TRP A 164 5.91 11.39 21.24
N ASN A 165 6.46 10.36 21.88
CA ASN A 165 7.90 10.07 21.80
C ASN A 165 8.25 8.90 20.84
N SER A 166 7.27 8.34 20.12
CA SER A 166 7.51 7.26 19.16
C SER A 166 6.37 7.09 18.13
N ALA A 167 6.68 6.43 17.00
CA ALA A 167 5.68 6.05 15.99
C ALA A 167 4.61 5.05 16.49
N GLU A 168 4.87 4.31 17.58
CA GLU A 168 3.86 3.44 18.21
C GLU A 168 2.90 4.23 19.09
N ALA A 169 3.36 5.36 19.64
CA ALA A 169 2.57 6.27 20.47
C ALA A 169 1.75 7.30 19.67
N MET A 170 1.94 7.40 18.35
CA MET A 170 1.10 8.26 17.51
C MET A 170 -0.35 7.74 17.50
N PRO A 171 -1.35 8.56 17.85
CA PRO A 171 -2.75 8.15 17.77
C PRO A 171 -3.23 8.14 16.31
N ILE A 172 -3.60 6.97 15.80
CA ILE A 172 -4.32 6.78 14.53
C ILE A 172 -5.80 6.64 14.84
N ALA A 173 -6.64 7.54 14.32
CA ALA A 173 -8.07 7.62 14.64
C ALA A 173 -8.38 7.58 16.17
N GLY A 174 -7.51 8.21 16.97
CA GLY A 174 -7.67 8.36 18.42
C GLY A 174 -7.11 7.21 19.29
N LYS A 175 -6.58 6.14 18.68
CA LYS A 175 -5.91 5.04 19.37
C LYS A 175 -4.49 4.81 18.85
N ASN A 176 -3.58 4.43 19.73
CA ASN A 176 -2.20 4.09 19.38
C ASN A 176 -2.10 2.68 18.72
N MET A 177 -0.93 2.29 18.21
CA MET A 177 -0.79 1.01 17.49
C MET A 177 -1.11 -0.21 18.35
N ASN A 178 -0.64 -0.21 19.61
CA ASN A 178 -0.85 -1.33 20.52
C ASN A 178 -2.32 -1.44 20.91
N GLU A 179 -3.03 -0.32 21.06
CA GLU A 179 -4.48 -0.29 21.29
C GLU A 179 -5.28 -0.91 20.14
N TRP A 180 -4.86 -0.73 18.89
CA TRP A 180 -5.46 -1.42 17.73
C TRP A 180 -5.18 -2.92 17.69
N LEU A 181 -4.02 -3.36 18.19
CA LEU A 181 -3.73 -4.79 18.34
C LEU A 181 -4.57 -5.40 19.48
N THR A 182 -4.72 -4.70 20.61
CA THR A 182 -5.59 -5.16 21.71
C THR A 182 -7.07 -5.15 21.36
N GLU A 183 -7.50 -4.37 20.34
CA GLU A 183 -8.86 -4.46 19.79
C GLU A 183 -9.08 -5.79 19.09
N LEU A 184 -8.10 -6.30 18.32
CA LEU A 184 -8.16 -7.64 17.73
C LEU A 184 -8.15 -8.73 18.81
N ASP A 185 -7.37 -8.53 19.88
CA ASP A 185 -7.35 -9.42 21.06
C ASP A 185 -8.65 -9.33 21.89
N ALA A 186 -9.41 -8.24 21.81
CA ALA A 186 -10.73 -8.11 22.40
C ALA A 186 -11.79 -8.84 21.57
N ILE A 187 -11.74 -8.70 20.24
CA ILE A 187 -12.62 -9.42 19.31
C ILE A 187 -12.41 -10.94 19.44
N SER A 188 -11.17 -11.44 19.57
CA SER A 188 -10.96 -12.88 19.80
C SER A 188 -11.53 -13.36 21.13
N ARG A 189 -11.37 -12.58 22.22
CA ARG A 189 -11.98 -12.91 23.53
C ARG A 189 -13.51 -12.86 23.52
N GLU A 190 -14.12 -12.01 22.68
CA GLU A 190 -15.57 -12.03 22.45
C GLU A 190 -16.02 -13.33 21.76
N VAL A 191 -15.21 -13.88 20.85
CA VAL A 191 -15.47 -15.20 20.25
C VAL A 191 -15.30 -16.32 21.28
N GLU A 192 -14.26 -16.29 22.10
CA GLU A 192 -14.06 -17.26 23.20
C GLU A 192 -15.24 -17.24 24.19
N ALA A 193 -15.72 -16.05 24.57
CA ALA A 193 -16.87 -15.89 25.45
C ALA A 193 -18.18 -16.42 24.82
N GLU A 194 -18.39 -16.16 23.53
CA GLU A 194 -19.52 -16.71 22.77
C GLU A 194 -19.47 -18.25 22.72
N LEU A 195 -18.29 -18.86 22.52
CA LEU A 195 -18.12 -20.32 22.53
C LEU A 195 -18.42 -20.92 23.91
N VAL A 196 -17.83 -20.37 24.97
CA VAL A 196 -18.07 -20.82 26.35
C VAL A 196 -19.55 -20.69 26.72
N SER A 197 -20.23 -19.63 26.29
CA SER A 197 -21.66 -19.42 26.58
C SER A 197 -22.61 -20.47 25.98
N ARG A 198 -22.13 -21.26 25.01
CA ARG A 198 -22.93 -22.29 24.31
C ARG A 198 -22.66 -23.71 24.80
N ASP A 199 -21.71 -23.91 25.72
CA ASP A 199 -21.28 -25.22 26.21
C ASP A 199 -20.82 -26.16 25.06
N ILE A 200 -20.23 -25.55 24.03
CA ILE A 200 -19.98 -26.14 22.71
C ILE A 200 -18.61 -26.82 22.60
N GLY A 201 -18.53 -27.85 21.76
CA GLY A 201 -17.30 -28.59 21.49
C GLY A 201 -16.32 -27.82 20.59
N CYS A 202 -15.11 -28.36 20.46
CA CYS A 202 -14.07 -27.77 19.60
C CYS A 202 -14.27 -28.08 18.09
N ASP A 203 -15.51 -28.18 17.59
CA ASP A 203 -15.73 -28.42 16.17
C ASP A 203 -15.44 -27.17 15.33
N LEU A 204 -14.87 -27.39 14.14
CA LEU A 204 -14.47 -26.31 13.25
C LEU A 204 -15.67 -25.50 12.76
N GLY A 205 -16.83 -26.13 12.51
CA GLY A 205 -18.04 -25.41 12.09
C GLY A 205 -18.51 -24.43 13.16
N GLU A 206 -18.60 -24.91 14.40
CA GLU A 206 -19.11 -24.13 15.54
C GLU A 206 -18.21 -22.93 15.87
N VAL A 207 -16.88 -23.07 15.77
CA VAL A 207 -15.95 -21.95 15.95
C VAL A 207 -16.08 -20.91 14.83
N LEU A 208 -16.23 -21.33 13.58
CA LEU A 208 -16.42 -20.38 12.47
C LEU A 208 -17.77 -19.65 12.57
N ASP A 209 -18.83 -20.31 13.04
CA ASP A 209 -20.12 -19.68 13.31
C ASP A 209 -20.07 -18.69 14.48
N ALA A 210 -19.27 -18.96 15.52
CA ALA A 210 -19.00 -18.01 16.60
C ALA A 210 -18.23 -16.77 16.08
N VAL A 211 -17.17 -16.97 15.29
CA VAL A 211 -16.44 -15.89 14.61
C VAL A 211 -17.38 -15.06 13.72
N ASN A 212 -18.23 -15.73 12.94
CA ASN A 212 -19.20 -15.08 12.07
C ASN A 212 -20.20 -14.23 12.88
N LYS A 213 -20.75 -14.76 13.98
CA LYS A 213 -21.68 -14.00 14.84
C LYS A 213 -20.99 -12.77 15.44
N VAL A 214 -19.79 -12.90 15.99
CA VAL A 214 -19.07 -11.77 16.60
C VAL A 214 -18.74 -10.70 15.56
N LEU A 215 -18.13 -11.07 14.43
CA LEU A 215 -17.72 -10.09 13.42
C LEU A 215 -18.92 -9.41 12.74
N PHE A 216 -19.91 -10.19 12.28
CA PHE A 216 -20.95 -9.67 11.39
C PHE A 216 -22.23 -9.25 12.11
N ASN A 217 -22.61 -9.92 13.20
CA ASN A 217 -23.85 -9.63 13.92
C ASN A 217 -23.63 -8.71 15.12
N LEU A 218 -22.56 -8.92 15.92
CA LEU A 218 -22.28 -8.11 17.11
C LEU A 218 -21.46 -6.85 16.78
N ARG A 219 -20.30 -7.01 16.12
CA ARG A 219 -19.44 -5.89 15.69
C ARG A 219 -19.91 -5.22 14.40
N GLY A 220 -20.82 -5.84 13.65
CA GLY A 220 -21.49 -5.22 12.51
C GLY A 220 -20.60 -4.96 11.30
N PHE A 221 -19.50 -5.71 11.13
CA PHE A 221 -18.61 -5.56 9.98
C PHE A 221 -19.36 -5.76 8.66
N LYS A 222 -19.14 -4.87 7.68
CA LYS A 222 -19.80 -4.87 6.38
C LYS A 222 -18.80 -4.65 5.27
N ARG A 223 -18.90 -5.48 4.23
CA ARG A 223 -18.11 -5.33 3.01
C ARG A 223 -18.60 -4.13 2.18
N SER A 224 -17.70 -3.20 1.89
CA SER A 224 -17.90 -2.14 0.91
C SER A 224 -17.77 -2.70 -0.51
N PRO A 225 -18.76 -2.49 -1.40
CA PRO A 225 -18.73 -3.02 -2.76
C PRO A 225 -17.84 -2.22 -3.72
N VAL A 226 -17.33 -1.04 -3.34
CA VAL A 226 -16.57 -0.19 -4.28
C VAL A 226 -15.32 0.42 -3.63
N LEU A 227 -14.19 0.30 -4.34
CA LEU A 227 -12.91 0.93 -4.05
C LEU A 227 -12.96 2.45 -4.36
N VAL A 228 -13.74 3.20 -3.56
CA VAL A 228 -13.86 4.67 -3.61
C VAL A 228 -13.35 5.32 -2.33
N ASP A 229 -13.67 4.73 -1.17
CA ASP A 229 -13.22 5.25 0.12
C ASP A 229 -11.89 4.61 0.55
N SER A 230 -10.96 5.46 0.96
CA SER A 230 -9.65 5.09 1.52
C SER A 230 -9.82 4.52 2.93
N LYS A 231 -10.87 4.92 3.64
CA LYS A 231 -11.24 4.38 4.96
C LYS A 231 -11.37 2.86 4.97
N CYS A 232 -11.87 2.27 3.89
CA CYS A 232 -12.04 0.82 3.75
C CYS A 232 -10.73 0.05 3.47
N LEU A 233 -9.60 0.76 3.27
CA LEU A 233 -8.28 0.18 2.96
C LEU A 233 -7.28 0.25 4.13
N TYR A 234 -7.64 0.87 5.26
CA TYR A 234 -6.77 0.96 6.44
C TYR A 234 -7.36 0.22 7.65
N LEU A 235 -6.58 -0.68 8.24
CA LEU A 235 -7.05 -1.61 9.27
C LEU A 235 -7.68 -0.89 10.48
N HIS A 236 -7.04 0.16 11.00
CA HIS A 236 -7.55 0.96 12.12
C HIS A 236 -8.92 1.62 11.81
N THR A 237 -9.13 2.08 10.57
CA THR A 237 -10.39 2.71 10.18
C THR A 237 -11.47 1.65 9.94
N VAL A 238 -11.12 0.48 9.43
CA VAL A 238 -12.07 -0.65 9.33
C VAL A 238 -12.52 -1.09 10.73
N LEU A 239 -11.58 -1.30 11.67
CA LEU A 239 -11.87 -1.72 13.05
C LEU A 239 -12.76 -0.72 13.84
N SER A 240 -12.72 0.57 13.49
CA SER A 240 -13.60 1.58 14.11
C SER A 240 -14.92 1.81 13.39
N SER A 241 -14.95 1.73 12.06
CA SER A 241 -16.14 2.05 11.26
C SER A 241 -17.02 0.85 10.90
N GLY A 242 -16.48 -0.37 10.99
CA GLY A 242 -17.13 -1.59 10.50
C GLY A 242 -17.09 -1.76 8.98
N TYR A 243 -16.74 -0.73 8.18
CA TYR A 243 -16.81 -0.80 6.72
C TYR A 243 -15.48 -1.19 6.07
N ALA A 244 -15.41 -2.43 5.60
CA ALA A 244 -14.18 -3.08 5.11
C ALA A 244 -14.13 -3.22 3.58
N SER A 245 -12.94 -3.13 2.98
CA SER A 245 -12.69 -3.76 1.68
C SER A 245 -12.60 -5.28 1.83
N ALA A 246 -12.73 -6.02 0.72
CA ALA A 246 -12.62 -7.47 0.67
C ALA A 246 -11.40 -7.99 1.44
N ILE A 247 -10.22 -7.53 1.02
CA ILE A 247 -8.93 -7.96 1.57
C ILE A 247 -8.79 -7.61 3.05
N LEU A 248 -9.26 -6.44 3.51
CA LEU A 248 -9.16 -6.08 4.92
C LEU A 248 -10.16 -6.85 5.79
N LEU A 249 -11.34 -7.19 5.27
CA LEU A 249 -12.27 -8.07 5.97
C LEU A 249 -11.68 -9.48 6.13
N SER A 250 -11.10 -10.02 5.06
CA SER A 250 -10.36 -11.29 5.08
C SER A 250 -9.17 -11.25 6.04
N VAL A 251 -8.40 -10.15 6.09
CA VAL A 251 -7.30 -10.00 7.05
C VAL A 251 -7.81 -10.01 8.49
N ILE A 252 -8.87 -9.27 8.82
CA ILE A 252 -9.47 -9.30 10.17
C ILE A 252 -9.90 -10.72 10.53
N TYR A 253 -10.55 -11.44 9.59
CA TYR A 253 -10.98 -12.82 9.80
C TYR A 253 -9.79 -13.76 10.07
N ILE A 254 -8.77 -13.75 9.21
CA ILE A 254 -7.55 -14.54 9.38
C ILE A 254 -6.88 -14.22 10.73
N GLU A 255 -6.79 -12.94 11.08
CA GLU A 255 -6.06 -12.46 12.25
C GLU A 255 -6.78 -12.70 13.60
N VAL A 256 -8.12 -12.80 13.57
CA VAL A 256 -8.95 -13.27 14.69
C VAL A 256 -8.86 -14.80 14.81
N CYS A 257 -9.04 -15.56 13.72
CA CYS A 257 -8.88 -17.01 13.74
C CYS A 257 -7.48 -17.43 14.22
N ARG A 258 -6.43 -16.72 13.80
CA ARG A 258 -5.05 -16.96 14.21
C ARG A 258 -4.84 -16.85 15.73
N ARG A 259 -5.59 -15.97 16.41
CA ARG A 259 -5.59 -15.85 17.89
C ARG A 259 -6.26 -17.04 18.57
N LEU A 260 -7.31 -17.57 17.93
CA LEU A 260 -8.04 -18.78 18.35
C LEU A 260 -7.29 -20.08 17.96
N ASN A 261 -6.01 -19.99 17.57
CA ASN A 261 -5.19 -21.08 17.03
C ASN A 261 -5.76 -21.78 15.78
N LEU A 262 -6.70 -21.15 15.07
CA LEU A 262 -7.22 -21.62 13.79
C LEU A 262 -6.43 -21.02 12.63
N THR A 263 -6.04 -21.88 11.70
CA THR A 263 -5.44 -21.44 10.43
C THR A 263 -6.54 -21.20 9.40
N ILE A 264 -6.50 -20.04 8.76
CA ILE A 264 -7.33 -19.70 7.60
C ILE A 264 -6.37 -19.34 6.48
N VAL A 265 -6.59 -19.95 5.31
CA VAL A 265 -5.86 -19.66 4.08
C VAL A 265 -6.71 -18.77 3.18
N GLY A 266 -6.09 -18.17 2.17
CA GLY A 266 -6.81 -17.45 1.14
C GLY A 266 -6.04 -17.37 -0.17
N SER A 267 -6.71 -16.91 -1.21
CA SER A 267 -6.14 -16.74 -2.54
C SER A 267 -6.78 -15.57 -3.28
N ARG A 268 -6.03 -14.99 -4.22
CA ARG A 268 -6.49 -13.89 -5.06
C ARG A 268 -7.21 -14.42 -6.29
N VAL A 269 -8.44 -13.97 -6.51
CA VAL A 269 -9.23 -14.31 -7.69
C VAL A 269 -9.70 -13.03 -8.37
N GLY A 270 -9.03 -12.66 -9.46
CA GLY A 270 -9.34 -11.44 -10.22
C GLY A 270 -9.07 -10.16 -9.42
N GLU A 271 -10.14 -9.45 -9.03
CA GLU A 271 -10.06 -8.30 -8.11
C GLU A 271 -10.31 -8.68 -6.65
N ASP A 272 -10.82 -9.88 -6.40
CA ASP A 272 -11.26 -10.35 -5.10
C ASP A 272 -10.22 -11.20 -4.39
N PHE A 273 -10.44 -11.39 -3.10
CA PHE A 273 -9.65 -12.27 -2.25
C PHE A 273 -10.62 -13.21 -1.52
N LEU A 274 -10.44 -14.51 -1.72
CA LEU A 274 -11.24 -15.54 -1.10
C LEU A 274 -10.48 -16.11 0.10
N ILE A 275 -11.19 -16.40 1.19
CA ILE A 275 -10.63 -17.14 2.33
C ILE A 275 -11.41 -18.41 2.65
N TRP A 276 -10.73 -19.39 3.24
CA TRP A 276 -11.27 -20.67 3.73
C TRP A 276 -10.34 -21.35 4.74
N PRO A 277 -10.84 -22.24 5.62
CA PRO A 277 -9.98 -23.09 6.44
C PRO A 277 -9.34 -24.22 5.60
N PRO A 278 -8.07 -24.60 5.86
CA PRO A 278 -7.37 -25.66 5.15
C PRO A 278 -7.89 -27.05 5.57
N THR A 279 -9.05 -27.44 5.06
CA THR A 279 -9.73 -28.70 5.33
C THR A 279 -9.56 -29.69 4.18
N ARG A 280 -9.55 -31.01 4.48
CA ARG A 280 -9.51 -32.07 3.46
C ARG A 280 -10.81 -32.21 2.67
N ASN A 281 -11.93 -31.72 3.20
CA ASN A 281 -13.26 -31.82 2.61
C ASN A 281 -13.94 -30.45 2.61
N PRO A 282 -13.69 -29.58 1.60
CA PRO A 282 -14.32 -28.27 1.55
C PRO A 282 -15.86 -28.38 1.40
N GLU A 283 -16.38 -29.41 0.72
CA GLU A 283 -17.82 -29.57 0.47
C GLU A 283 -18.65 -29.64 1.77
N GLU A 284 -18.11 -30.25 2.81
CA GLU A 284 -18.73 -30.38 4.13
C GLU A 284 -18.82 -29.01 4.82
N LEU A 285 -17.78 -28.18 4.70
CA LEU A 285 -17.78 -26.80 5.19
C LEU A 285 -18.89 -25.94 4.53
N PHE A 286 -19.11 -26.14 3.22
CA PHE A 286 -20.19 -25.46 2.49
C PHE A 286 -21.59 -25.98 2.85
N ARG A 287 -21.72 -27.26 3.19
CA ARG A 287 -23.01 -27.88 3.53
C ARG A 287 -23.46 -27.61 4.97
N THR A 288 -22.55 -27.74 5.93
CA THR A 288 -22.89 -27.63 7.37
C THR A 288 -23.29 -26.21 7.76
N THR A 289 -22.73 -25.19 7.10
CA THR A 289 -22.92 -23.76 7.45
C THR A 289 -24.26 -23.14 7.00
N SER A 290 -25.22 -23.93 6.52
CA SER A 290 -26.66 -23.61 6.38
C SER A 290 -27.06 -22.15 6.02
N GLY A 291 -26.43 -21.56 5.01
CA GLY A 291 -26.72 -20.20 4.52
C GLY A 291 -25.87 -19.08 5.14
N HIS A 292 -25.09 -19.39 6.17
CA HIS A 292 -24.10 -18.52 6.82
C HIS A 292 -22.65 -18.93 6.49
N SER A 293 -22.43 -19.54 5.33
CA SER A 293 -21.10 -19.96 4.89
C SER A 293 -20.09 -18.81 4.97
N LEU A 294 -18.89 -19.12 5.46
CA LEU A 294 -17.73 -18.22 5.43
C LEU A 294 -17.50 -17.62 4.04
N PHE A 295 -17.78 -18.41 2.98
CA PHE A 295 -17.81 -17.92 1.61
C PHE A 295 -18.95 -16.95 1.34
N GLY A 296 -20.17 -17.18 1.81
CA GLY A 296 -21.29 -16.25 1.62
C GLY A 296 -21.15 -14.93 2.39
N ILE A 297 -20.51 -14.95 3.57
CA ILE A 297 -20.42 -13.77 4.43
C ILE A 297 -19.18 -12.92 4.12
N VAL A 298 -17.99 -13.52 4.01
CA VAL A 298 -16.74 -12.77 3.77
C VAL A 298 -16.53 -12.51 2.27
N ASN A 299 -16.71 -13.55 1.45
CA ASN A 299 -16.45 -13.49 0.01
C ASN A 299 -17.72 -13.01 -0.74
N GLY A 300 -18.88 -13.48 -0.31
CA GLY A 300 -20.26 -13.10 -0.66
C GLY A 300 -20.50 -12.78 -2.12
N LYS A 301 -20.91 -11.54 -2.35
CA LYS A 301 -21.26 -10.96 -3.67
C LYS A 301 -20.22 -11.18 -4.77
N CYS A 302 -19.00 -11.60 -4.45
CA CYS A 302 -17.98 -11.90 -5.45
C CYS A 302 -18.10 -13.28 -6.06
N VAL A 303 -18.69 -14.23 -5.33
CA VAL A 303 -19.07 -15.53 -5.88
C VAL A 303 -20.46 -15.43 -6.55
N GLU A 304 -21.27 -14.45 -6.16
CA GLU A 304 -22.63 -14.27 -6.72
C GLU A 304 -22.72 -13.30 -7.91
N ASP A 305 -21.81 -12.32 -8.06
CA ASP A 305 -21.83 -11.36 -9.18
C ASP A 305 -21.25 -12.01 -10.45
N PRO A 306 -22.04 -12.20 -11.53
CA PRO A 306 -21.57 -12.84 -12.78
C PRO A 306 -20.47 -12.06 -13.53
N ARG A 307 -20.09 -10.87 -13.04
CA ARG A 307 -18.98 -10.07 -13.57
C ARG A 307 -17.68 -10.30 -12.81
N SER A 308 -17.72 -10.94 -11.65
CA SER A 308 -16.51 -11.29 -10.90
C SER A 308 -15.89 -12.56 -11.46
N LYS A 309 -14.56 -12.64 -11.47
CA LYS A 309 -13.83 -13.87 -11.81
C LYS A 309 -13.99 -14.97 -10.75
N ALA A 310 -14.61 -14.68 -9.61
CA ALA A 310 -14.90 -15.66 -8.57
C ALA A 310 -16.31 -16.29 -8.70
N SER A 311 -17.14 -15.89 -9.68
CA SER A 311 -18.45 -16.52 -9.92
C SER A 311 -18.37 -18.00 -10.25
N ASP A 312 -17.29 -18.40 -10.92
CA ASP A 312 -17.13 -19.74 -11.49
C ASP A 312 -16.50 -20.72 -10.48
N ILE A 313 -16.23 -20.26 -9.25
CA ILE A 313 -15.54 -21.03 -8.21
C ILE A 313 -16.53 -21.82 -7.37
N ASN A 314 -16.35 -23.14 -7.38
CA ASN A 314 -17.04 -24.07 -6.50
C ASN A 314 -16.08 -24.65 -5.44
N SER A 315 -16.61 -25.50 -4.55
CA SER A 315 -15.87 -26.19 -3.49
C SER A 315 -14.63 -26.95 -3.99
N ASN A 316 -14.71 -27.54 -5.17
CA ASN A 316 -13.65 -28.37 -5.74
C ASN A 316 -12.60 -27.54 -6.47
N SER A 317 -12.96 -26.34 -6.97
CA SER A 317 -12.02 -25.36 -7.51
C SER A 317 -11.01 -24.85 -6.47
N LEU A 318 -11.37 -24.82 -5.18
CA LEU A 318 -10.52 -24.27 -4.10
C LEU A 318 -9.18 -24.99 -3.94
N LEU A 319 -9.14 -26.30 -4.20
CA LEU A 319 -7.94 -27.11 -4.08
C LEU A 319 -6.90 -26.81 -5.17
N GLY A 320 -7.32 -26.18 -6.27
CA GLY A 320 -6.45 -25.74 -7.37
C GLY A 320 -6.05 -24.26 -7.32
N LEU A 321 -6.39 -23.53 -6.24
CA LEU A 321 -6.00 -22.13 -6.07
C LEU A 321 -4.65 -22.02 -5.35
N ASP A 322 -3.75 -21.19 -5.89
CA ASP A 322 -2.49 -20.85 -5.24
C ASP A 322 -2.75 -20.14 -3.91
N ILE A 323 -2.32 -20.73 -2.81
CA ILE A 323 -2.48 -20.15 -1.47
C ILE A 323 -1.56 -18.93 -1.34
N ALA A 324 -2.16 -17.76 -1.07
CA ALA A 324 -1.45 -16.52 -0.87
C ALA A 324 -0.62 -16.54 0.43
N THR A 325 0.63 -16.10 0.32
CA THR A 325 1.50 -15.87 1.49
C THR A 325 1.09 -14.61 2.25
N ASN A 326 1.58 -14.44 3.49
CA ASN A 326 1.38 -13.20 4.24
C ASN A 326 1.94 -11.99 3.48
N ARG A 327 3.09 -12.15 2.80
CA ARG A 327 3.63 -11.12 1.90
C ARG A 327 2.70 -10.80 0.73
N ASP A 328 2.02 -11.79 0.14
CA ASP A 328 1.05 -11.57 -0.94
C ASP A 328 -0.20 -10.84 -0.43
N ILE A 329 -0.71 -11.18 0.75
CA ILE A 329 -1.86 -10.50 1.38
C ILE A 329 -1.56 -9.00 1.62
N ILE A 330 -0.36 -8.69 2.11
CA ILE A 330 0.11 -7.30 2.25
C ILE A 330 0.27 -6.65 0.86
N GLY A 331 0.84 -7.36 -0.11
CA GLY A 331 1.00 -6.91 -1.49
C GLY A 331 -0.32 -6.56 -2.18
N ILE A 332 -1.37 -7.37 -2.00
CA ILE A 332 -2.74 -7.12 -2.48
C ILE A 332 -3.33 -5.86 -1.84
N SER A 333 -3.10 -5.68 -0.54
CA SER A 333 -3.57 -4.51 0.21
C SER A 333 -2.91 -3.22 -0.30
N LEU A 334 -1.59 -3.26 -0.54
CA LEU A 334 -0.85 -2.15 -1.12
C LEU A 334 -1.25 -1.88 -2.58
N ALA A 335 -1.42 -2.91 -3.42
CA ALA A 335 -1.91 -2.75 -4.78
C ALA A 335 -3.29 -2.05 -4.85
N ASN A 336 -4.17 -2.33 -3.88
CA ASN A 336 -5.45 -1.63 -3.74
C ASN A 336 -5.28 -0.16 -3.32
N LEU A 337 -4.35 0.16 -2.41
CA LEU A 337 -4.00 1.55 -2.08
C LEU A 337 -3.43 2.30 -3.28
N ILE A 338 -2.46 1.72 -4.00
CA ILE A 338 -1.87 2.29 -5.22
C ILE A 338 -2.97 2.57 -6.26
N ARG A 339 -3.85 1.59 -6.51
CA ARG A 339 -4.97 1.73 -7.45
C ARG A 339 -5.92 2.87 -7.06
N LEU A 340 -6.27 2.98 -5.78
CA LEU A 340 -7.13 4.06 -5.29
C LEU A 340 -6.45 5.43 -5.46
N TYR A 341 -5.20 5.54 -5.02
CA TYR A 341 -4.47 6.80 -5.02
C TYR A 341 -4.10 7.27 -6.42
N TRP A 342 -3.69 6.36 -7.31
CA TRP A 342 -3.53 6.68 -8.73
C TRP A 342 -4.84 7.18 -9.36
N LYS A 343 -5.97 6.51 -9.10
CA LYS A 343 -7.30 6.92 -9.61
C LYS A 343 -7.74 8.29 -9.08
N ARG A 344 -7.39 8.64 -7.84
CA ARG A 344 -7.66 9.96 -7.25
C ARG A 344 -6.72 11.03 -7.80
N ALA A 345 -5.44 10.73 -7.95
CA ALA A 345 -4.42 11.60 -8.54
C ALA A 345 -4.75 11.95 -10.00
N SER A 346 -5.16 10.96 -10.79
CA SER A 346 -5.50 11.06 -12.21
C SER A 346 -6.96 11.46 -12.48
N LYS A 347 -7.78 11.77 -11.47
CA LYS A 347 -9.23 12.05 -11.62
C LYS A 347 -9.60 13.08 -12.70
N MET A 348 -8.71 14.02 -13.00
CA MET A 348 -8.91 15.07 -14.02
C MET A 348 -8.48 14.64 -15.45
N ASN A 349 -7.80 13.50 -15.59
CA ASN A 349 -7.22 13.00 -16.82
C ASN A 349 -7.86 11.65 -17.17
N TYR A 350 -9.12 11.69 -17.62
CA TYR A 350 -9.89 10.49 -17.96
C TYR A 350 -9.15 9.60 -18.98
N GLY A 351 -9.00 8.31 -18.68
CA GLY A 351 -8.31 7.35 -19.54
C GLY A 351 -6.78 7.38 -19.46
N LEU A 352 -6.18 8.22 -18.60
CA LEU A 352 -4.74 8.22 -18.36
C LEU A 352 -4.31 6.91 -17.67
N MET A 353 -3.56 6.08 -18.38
CA MET A 353 -2.92 4.89 -17.82
C MET A 353 -1.52 5.25 -17.34
N LEU A 354 -1.06 4.57 -16.29
CA LEU A 354 0.28 4.80 -15.72
C LEU A 354 1.37 4.64 -16.80
N THR A 355 1.27 3.60 -17.62
CA THR A 355 2.19 3.30 -18.73
C THR A 355 1.90 4.06 -20.03
N SER A 356 0.96 5.02 -20.06
CA SER A 356 0.67 5.83 -21.27
C SER A 356 1.91 6.44 -21.96
N PRO A 357 2.95 6.94 -21.25
CA PRO A 357 4.15 7.53 -21.86
C PRO A 357 5.11 6.51 -22.50
N LEU A 358 4.96 5.22 -22.19
CA LEU A 358 5.74 4.11 -22.74
C LEU A 358 5.18 3.60 -24.08
N ARG A 359 3.96 4.00 -24.47
CA ARG A 359 3.36 3.50 -25.70
C ARG A 359 4.15 4.00 -26.93
N PRO A 360 4.44 3.12 -27.91
CA PRO A 360 5.04 3.53 -29.17
C PRO A 360 4.20 4.61 -29.87
N PHE A 361 4.87 5.67 -30.34
CA PHE A 361 4.27 6.64 -31.24
C PHE A 361 4.11 5.99 -32.62
N HIS A 362 2.97 5.32 -32.84
CA HIS A 362 2.62 4.89 -34.19
C HIS A 362 2.41 6.13 -35.07
N LYS A 363 3.09 6.16 -36.22
CA LYS A 363 2.90 7.16 -37.27
C LYS A 363 1.54 6.97 -37.97
N SER A 364 0.45 7.27 -37.29
CA SER A 364 -0.78 7.64 -37.98
C SER A 364 -0.70 9.13 -38.29
N GLU A 365 -0.36 9.46 -39.54
CA GLU A 365 -0.55 10.78 -40.10
C GLU A 365 -2.04 11.11 -40.12
N ASP A 366 -2.59 11.65 -39.03
CA ASP A 366 -3.71 12.58 -39.10
C ASP A 366 -3.98 13.32 -37.79
N LYS A 367 -4.05 14.65 -37.90
CA LYS A 367 -4.65 15.60 -36.95
C LYS A 367 -4.21 15.54 -35.47
N LEU A 368 -3.04 16.10 -35.19
CA LEU A 368 -2.81 16.86 -33.95
C LEU A 368 -1.98 18.12 -34.21
N ASN A 369 -2.60 19.07 -34.92
CA ASN A 369 -2.09 20.43 -35.03
C ASN A 369 -2.16 21.11 -33.66
N ASN A 370 -1.06 21.75 -33.27
CA ASN A 370 -0.94 22.72 -32.17
C ASN A 370 -1.33 22.24 -30.76
N ASP A 371 -0.42 21.53 -30.10
CA ASP A 371 -0.01 21.97 -28.75
C ASP A 371 1.52 21.86 -28.57
N ARG A 372 2.21 23.01 -28.59
CA ARG A 372 3.66 23.08 -28.32
C ARG A 372 3.89 23.07 -26.80
N GLY A 373 3.76 21.90 -26.19
CA GLY A 373 4.13 21.67 -24.80
C GLY A 373 4.12 20.19 -24.48
N SER A 374 5.22 19.67 -23.92
CA SER A 374 5.26 18.36 -23.26
C SER A 374 4.51 18.44 -21.92
N ASN A 375 3.21 18.71 -22.00
CA ASN A 375 2.33 18.96 -20.87
C ASN A 375 2.06 17.65 -20.13
N VAL A 376 3.04 17.20 -19.33
CA VAL A 376 2.89 16.11 -18.35
C VAL A 376 1.60 16.38 -17.56
N PRO A 377 0.64 15.44 -17.56
CA PRO A 377 -0.71 15.71 -17.06
C PRO A 377 -0.68 16.16 -15.61
N LEU A 378 -1.49 17.16 -15.28
CA LEU A 378 -1.60 17.67 -13.92
C LEU A 378 -2.31 16.62 -13.06
N LEU A 379 -1.56 16.02 -12.13
CA LEU A 379 -2.06 15.10 -11.11
C LEU A 379 -2.18 15.81 -9.76
N ARG A 380 -3.04 15.31 -8.88
CA ARG A 380 -3.14 15.81 -7.49
C ARG A 380 -1.90 15.38 -6.70
N PRO A 381 -1.04 16.31 -6.21
CA PRO A 381 0.26 15.93 -5.64
C PRO A 381 0.19 15.02 -4.41
N GLN A 382 -0.72 15.30 -3.48
CA GLN A 382 -0.89 14.52 -2.25
C GLN A 382 -1.31 13.06 -2.54
N GLU A 383 -2.28 12.86 -3.43
CA GLU A 383 -2.75 11.53 -3.84
C GLU A 383 -1.64 10.79 -4.62
N LEU A 384 -0.89 11.48 -5.48
CA LEU A 384 0.25 10.89 -6.19
C LEU A 384 1.36 10.47 -5.23
N ARG A 385 1.65 11.26 -4.20
CA ARG A 385 2.62 10.91 -3.15
C ARG A 385 2.22 9.68 -2.36
N LEU A 386 0.93 9.54 -1.99
CA LEU A 386 0.42 8.33 -1.34
C LEU A 386 0.51 7.10 -2.25
N ALA A 387 0.26 7.25 -3.56
CA ALA A 387 0.48 6.17 -4.53
C ALA A 387 1.96 5.74 -4.61
N ILE A 388 2.87 6.73 -4.64
CA ILE A 388 4.34 6.51 -4.61
C ILE A 388 4.74 5.76 -3.33
N MET A 389 4.34 6.24 -2.14
CA MET A 389 4.66 5.59 -0.86
C MET A 389 4.14 4.15 -0.78
N ALA A 390 2.93 3.88 -1.26
CA ALA A 390 2.41 2.51 -1.34
C ALA A 390 3.19 1.66 -2.36
N SER A 391 3.62 2.22 -3.49
CA SER A 391 4.44 1.55 -4.51
C SER A 391 5.86 1.22 -4.02
N GLU A 392 6.48 2.10 -3.22
CA GLU A 392 7.76 1.85 -2.57
C GLU A 392 7.67 0.63 -1.64
N ARG A 393 6.61 0.55 -0.82
CA ARG A 393 6.36 -0.58 0.09
C ARG A 393 6.13 -1.89 -0.68
N SER A 394 5.42 -1.83 -1.81
CA SER A 394 5.27 -2.99 -2.72
C SER A 394 6.63 -3.42 -3.31
N LEU A 395 7.52 -2.49 -3.63
CA LEU A 395 8.86 -2.79 -4.13
C LEU A 395 9.79 -3.36 -3.04
N ILE A 396 9.64 -2.95 -1.77
CA ILE A 396 10.34 -3.56 -0.63
C ILE A 396 9.90 -5.03 -0.44
N LEU A 397 8.61 -5.33 -0.62
CA LEU A 397 8.09 -6.71 -0.56
C LEU A 397 8.59 -7.60 -1.71
N GLN A 398 8.64 -7.06 -2.94
CA GLN A 398 9.02 -7.81 -4.14
C GLN A 398 10.08 -7.08 -4.99
N PRO A 399 11.35 -7.01 -4.56
CA PRO A 399 12.40 -6.21 -5.21
C PRO A 399 12.81 -6.66 -6.61
N HIS A 400 12.44 -7.89 -7.00
CA HIS A 400 12.72 -8.50 -8.30
C HIS A 400 11.54 -8.43 -9.28
N ASN A 401 10.37 -7.94 -8.83
CA ASN A 401 9.20 -7.79 -9.69
C ASN A 401 9.38 -6.53 -10.56
N TRP A 402 9.85 -6.74 -11.80
CA TRP A 402 10.11 -5.66 -12.75
C TRP A 402 8.86 -4.81 -13.02
N ALA A 403 7.67 -5.40 -13.07
CA ALA A 403 6.44 -4.66 -13.32
C ALA A 403 6.10 -3.68 -12.19
N LEU A 404 6.35 -4.06 -10.93
CA LEU A 404 6.22 -3.13 -9.79
C LEU A 404 7.28 -2.03 -9.82
N ARG A 405 8.53 -2.33 -10.20
CA ARG A 405 9.59 -1.32 -10.34
C ARG A 405 9.31 -0.35 -11.49
N ARG A 406 8.81 -0.84 -12.64
CA ARG A 406 8.33 -0.03 -13.76
C ARG A 406 7.25 0.93 -13.29
N ASP A 407 6.20 0.39 -12.68
CA ASP A 407 5.04 1.16 -12.26
C ASP A 407 5.45 2.23 -11.21
N PHE A 408 6.40 1.92 -10.30
CA PHE A 408 7.03 2.88 -9.40
C PHE A 408 7.78 4.01 -10.13
N GLY A 409 8.71 3.67 -11.03
CA GLY A 409 9.46 4.64 -11.83
C GLY A 409 8.58 5.54 -12.68
N MET A 410 7.46 5.02 -13.20
CA MET A 410 6.45 5.82 -13.89
C MET A 410 5.74 6.83 -12.98
N MET A 411 5.48 6.51 -11.70
CA MET A 411 4.92 7.49 -10.75
C MET A 411 5.93 8.58 -10.39
N LEU A 412 7.21 8.25 -10.24
CA LEU A 412 8.30 9.23 -10.07
C LEU A 412 8.37 10.20 -11.26
N TYR A 413 8.24 9.68 -12.49
CA TYR A 413 8.17 10.50 -13.71
C TYR A 413 7.01 11.51 -13.66
N TYR A 414 5.78 11.07 -13.34
CA TYR A 414 4.64 11.99 -13.23
C TYR A 414 4.80 13.01 -12.10
N ASN A 415 5.51 12.63 -11.04
CA ASN A 415 5.85 13.52 -9.93
C ASN A 415 7.05 14.44 -10.22
N ARG A 416 7.61 14.38 -11.45
CA ARG A 416 8.75 15.18 -11.94
C ARG A 416 10.08 14.90 -11.24
N GLN A 417 10.18 13.75 -10.57
CA GLN A 417 11.43 13.21 -10.01
C GLN A 417 12.15 12.42 -11.11
N TYR A 418 12.70 13.14 -12.10
CA TYR A 418 13.26 12.53 -13.30
C TYR A 418 14.57 11.77 -13.05
N GLU A 419 15.40 12.22 -12.11
CA GLU A 419 16.65 11.55 -11.75
C GLU A 419 16.35 10.18 -11.13
N GLU A 420 15.44 10.14 -10.17
CA GLU A 420 15.01 8.93 -9.47
C GLU A 420 14.20 8.01 -10.41
N ALA A 421 13.37 8.57 -11.30
CA ALA A 421 12.68 7.80 -12.33
C ALA A 421 13.66 7.14 -13.32
N VAL A 422 14.70 7.86 -13.77
CA VAL A 422 15.75 7.29 -14.63
C VAL A 422 16.49 6.17 -13.90
N GLN A 423 16.84 6.35 -12.62
CA GLN A 423 17.51 5.31 -11.82
C GLN A 423 16.65 4.04 -11.70
N GLU A 424 15.41 4.16 -11.26
CA GLU A 424 14.52 3.00 -11.06
C GLU A 424 14.12 2.32 -12.38
N LEU A 425 13.86 3.08 -13.45
CA LEU A 425 13.56 2.49 -14.76
C LEU A 425 14.80 1.83 -15.38
N SER A 426 16.00 2.35 -15.14
CA SER A 426 17.25 1.68 -15.56
C SER A 426 17.48 0.37 -14.81
N ILE A 427 17.22 0.34 -13.50
CA ILE A 427 17.25 -0.90 -12.73
C ILE A 427 16.13 -1.86 -13.19
N CYS A 428 14.97 -1.34 -13.59
CA CYS A 428 13.86 -2.15 -14.11
C CYS A 428 14.26 -2.95 -15.36
N MET A 429 15.01 -2.34 -16.29
CA MET A 429 15.46 -3.01 -17.52
C MET A 429 16.26 -4.28 -17.23
N ALA A 430 17.06 -4.31 -16.16
CA ALA A 430 17.85 -5.49 -15.76
C ALA A 430 17.02 -6.68 -15.26
N PHE A 431 15.72 -6.51 -15.01
CA PHE A 431 14.78 -7.56 -14.58
C PHE A 431 13.62 -7.78 -15.56
N ALA A 432 13.49 -6.95 -16.59
CA ALA A 432 12.40 -7.01 -17.56
C ALA A 432 12.72 -7.97 -18.72
N PRO A 433 11.71 -8.56 -19.38
CA PRO A 433 11.88 -9.22 -20.68
C PRO A 433 12.46 -8.25 -21.73
N GLU A 434 13.22 -8.76 -22.70
CA GLU A 434 13.92 -7.96 -23.72
C GLU A 434 12.99 -6.97 -24.44
N GLU A 435 11.79 -7.41 -24.82
CA GLU A 435 10.77 -6.57 -25.49
C GLU A 435 10.33 -5.36 -24.65
N GLU A 436 10.16 -5.52 -23.34
CA GLU A 436 9.80 -4.42 -22.42
C GLU A 436 11.03 -3.57 -22.10
N ALA A 437 12.24 -4.17 -22.04
CA ALA A 437 13.48 -3.44 -21.84
C ALA A 437 13.77 -2.45 -23.00
N GLU A 438 13.57 -2.84 -24.26
CA GLU A 438 13.69 -1.93 -25.42
C GLU A 438 12.73 -0.72 -25.34
N ILE A 439 11.51 -0.94 -24.86
CA ILE A 439 10.52 0.12 -24.68
C ILE A 439 10.96 1.09 -23.57
N LEU A 440 11.50 0.54 -22.49
CA LEU A 440 12.02 1.33 -21.36
C LEU A 440 13.28 2.10 -21.72
N GLU A 441 14.19 1.53 -22.50
CA GLU A 441 15.45 2.18 -22.93
C GLU A 441 15.16 3.48 -23.69
N ARG A 442 14.33 3.41 -24.73
CA ARG A 442 13.88 4.58 -25.53
C ARG A 442 13.19 5.64 -24.68
N PHE A 443 12.50 5.23 -23.60
CA PHE A 443 11.87 6.17 -22.68
C PHE A 443 12.87 6.80 -21.71
N VAL A 444 13.84 6.04 -21.19
CA VAL A 444 14.92 6.54 -20.32
C VAL A 444 15.81 7.55 -21.06
N GLU A 445 16.17 7.28 -22.33
CA GLU A 445 16.86 8.25 -23.19
C GLU A 445 16.09 9.58 -23.28
N LYS A 446 14.78 9.51 -23.52
CA LYS A 446 13.89 10.68 -23.56
C LYS A 446 13.84 11.43 -22.23
N LEU A 447 13.86 10.73 -21.09
CA LEU A 447 13.93 11.36 -19.77
C LEU A 447 15.25 12.11 -19.55
N ASN A 448 16.37 11.52 -19.95
CA ASN A 448 17.69 12.16 -19.89
C ASN A 448 17.72 13.45 -20.72
N LEU A 449 17.13 13.44 -21.92
CA LEU A 449 16.99 14.64 -22.76
C LEU A 449 16.11 15.72 -22.09
N MET A 450 15.00 15.34 -21.43
CA MET A 450 14.17 16.28 -20.66
C MET A 450 14.94 16.87 -19.47
N GLN A 451 15.75 16.07 -18.75
CA GLN A 451 16.58 16.53 -17.65
C GLN A 451 17.59 17.58 -18.13
N LEU A 452 18.31 17.30 -19.23
CA LEU A 452 19.24 18.23 -19.86
C LEU A 452 18.55 19.55 -20.25
N GLU A 453 17.37 19.50 -20.90
CA GLU A 453 16.63 20.71 -21.27
C GLU A 453 16.24 21.57 -20.05
N THR A 454 15.80 20.95 -18.94
CA THR A 454 15.49 21.68 -17.70
C THR A 454 16.72 22.33 -17.07
N SER A 455 17.88 21.64 -17.11
CA SER A 455 19.14 22.19 -16.62
C SER A 455 19.57 23.44 -17.41
N TRP A 456 19.46 23.41 -18.75
CA TRP A 456 19.83 24.52 -19.62
C TRP A 456 18.92 25.74 -19.42
N LYS A 457 17.60 25.51 -19.28
CA LYS A 457 16.64 26.57 -18.93
C LYS A 457 16.94 27.22 -17.57
N SER A 458 17.39 26.44 -16.58
CA SER A 458 17.79 26.98 -15.27
C SER A 458 19.08 27.82 -15.34
N LEU A 459 20.02 27.45 -16.21
CA LEU A 459 21.29 28.15 -16.39
C LEU A 459 21.08 29.50 -17.09
N GLY A 460 20.23 29.53 -18.12
CA GLY A 460 19.85 30.77 -18.82
C GLY A 460 19.20 31.82 -17.93
N GLN A 461 18.50 31.43 -16.86
CA GLN A 461 17.91 32.37 -15.89
C GLN A 461 18.92 32.99 -14.91
N LYS A 462 20.09 32.35 -14.68
CA LYS A 462 21.18 32.95 -13.89
C LYS A 462 22.10 33.85 -14.73
N GLY A 463 22.03 33.75 -16.06
CA GLY A 463 22.88 34.45 -17.02
C GLY A 463 22.51 35.91 -17.31
N ARG A 464 22.12 36.72 -16.31
CA ARG A 464 22.13 38.18 -16.50
C ARG A 464 23.56 38.68 -16.28
N LEU A 465 24.41 38.45 -17.27
CA LEU A 465 25.78 38.98 -17.31
C LEU A 465 25.72 40.52 -17.25
N THR A 466 26.12 41.10 -16.13
CA THR A 466 26.55 42.50 -16.09
C THR A 466 27.82 42.61 -16.92
N VAL A 467 27.67 43.15 -18.13
CA VAL A 467 28.78 43.66 -18.93
C VAL A 467 29.37 44.87 -18.17
N PRO A 468 30.71 44.98 -18.06
CA PRO A 468 31.38 46.04 -17.30
C PRO A 468 31.16 47.45 -17.87
#